data_AF-A0A3N5PPE4-F1
#
_entry.id   AF-A0A3N5PPE4-F1
#
_cell.length_a   1.000
_cell.length_b   1.000
_cell.length_c   1.000
_cell.angle_alpha   90.00
_cell.angle_beta   90.00
_cell.angle_gamma   90.00
#
_symmetry.space_group_name_H-M   'P 1'
#
loop_
_entity.id
_entity.type
_entity.pdbx_description
1 polymer ?
#
loop_
_entity_poly.entity_id
_entity_poly.type
_entity_poly.pdbx_seq_one_letter_code
_entity_poly.pdbx_strand_id
1 'polypeptide(L)'
;MKKQSSKQNISYKPDWTPENSGDEFAVRVVKGVQNSLIPAGKASSNKNNNEVKRKQLSVSDYVNGVISFDRNILARTITLIESNNTSHHETAQEVLKKLLPFSGKSLRIGITGVPGAGKSTLIESLGMFLIKQGHKVAVLTVDPSSTVTKGS
;
A
#
# COMPACT_ATOMS: atom_id res chain seq x y z
N MET A 1 -46.65 15.43 -11.97
CA MET A 1 -46.44 15.35 -10.50
C MET A 1 -45.29 14.39 -10.21
N LYS A 2 -44.12 14.89 -9.78
CA LYS A 2 -42.91 14.10 -9.51
C LYS A 2 -42.94 13.59 -8.06
N LYS A 3 -42.97 12.27 -7.82
CA LYS A 3 -42.67 11.68 -6.51
C LYS A 3 -41.15 11.64 -6.33
N GLN A 4 -40.65 12.41 -5.38
CA GLN A 4 -39.26 12.35 -4.93
C GLN A 4 -39.03 11.04 -4.17
N SER A 5 -38.06 10.23 -4.63
CA SER A 5 -37.64 9.02 -3.94
C SER A 5 -36.56 9.39 -2.92
N SER A 6 -36.91 9.37 -1.63
CA SER A 6 -36.00 9.60 -0.51
C SER A 6 -34.94 8.49 -0.42
N LYS A 7 -33.67 8.82 -0.65
CA LYS A 7 -32.55 7.91 -0.36
C LYS A 7 -32.44 7.76 1.17
N GLN A 8 -32.68 6.56 1.70
CA GLN A 8 -32.44 6.27 3.11
C GLN A 8 -30.93 6.35 3.40
N ASN A 9 -30.57 7.08 4.46
CA ASN A 9 -29.19 7.33 4.84
C ASN A 9 -28.68 6.14 5.68
N ILE A 10 -27.79 5.30 5.13
CA ILE A 10 -27.36 3.99 5.70
C ILE A 10 -26.15 4.15 6.67
N SER A 11 -25.90 5.37 7.15
CA SER A 11 -24.76 5.70 8.02
C SER A 11 -25.24 6.23 9.37
N TYR A 12 -24.59 5.80 10.46
CA TYR A 12 -24.87 6.25 11.83
C TYR A 12 -23.59 6.62 12.58
N LYS A 13 -23.72 7.42 13.64
CA LYS A 13 -22.61 7.78 14.53
C LYS A 13 -22.33 6.61 15.49
N PRO A 14 -21.06 6.25 15.75
CA PRO A 14 -20.72 5.18 16.67
C PRO A 14 -21.07 5.53 18.12
N ASP A 15 -21.28 4.50 18.95
CA ASP A 15 -21.77 4.64 20.34
C ASP A 15 -20.80 5.39 21.28
N TRP A 16 -19.53 5.51 20.90
CA TRP A 16 -18.50 6.27 21.61
C TRP A 16 -18.38 7.73 21.15
N THR A 17 -19.35 8.24 20.38
CA THR A 17 -19.36 9.64 19.97
C THR A 17 -19.58 10.54 21.19
N PRO A 18 -18.70 11.53 21.47
CA PRO A 18 -18.87 12.42 22.61
C PRO A 18 -20.21 13.19 22.55
N GLU A 19 -20.89 13.39 23.68
CA GLU A 19 -22.25 13.95 23.74
C GLU A 19 -22.38 15.36 23.13
N ASN A 20 -21.30 16.16 23.16
CA ASN A 20 -21.27 17.52 22.60
C ASN A 20 -20.83 17.57 21.12
N SER A 21 -20.82 16.44 20.41
CA SER A 21 -20.35 16.37 19.02
C SER A 21 -21.46 16.71 18.03
N GLY A 22 -21.38 17.90 17.44
CA GLY A 22 -22.25 18.33 16.33
C GLY A 22 -22.05 17.52 15.03
N ASP A 23 -22.56 18.04 13.92
CA ASP A 23 -22.41 17.39 12.61
C ASP A 23 -20.97 17.37 12.08
N GLU A 24 -20.04 18.07 12.74
CA GLU A 24 -18.61 18.10 12.43
C GLU A 24 -17.86 16.80 12.76
N PHE A 25 -18.49 15.89 13.53
CA PHE A 25 -17.88 14.61 13.86
C PHE A 25 -17.74 13.73 12.61
N ALA A 26 -16.51 13.62 12.12
CA ALA A 26 -16.20 13.07 10.79
C ALA A 26 -16.41 11.56 10.65
N VAL A 27 -16.46 10.81 11.76
CA VAL A 27 -16.52 9.35 11.72
C VAL A 27 -17.97 8.86 11.67
N ARG A 28 -18.27 8.02 10.66
CA ARG A 28 -19.56 7.35 10.51
C ARG A 28 -19.39 5.87 10.31
N VAL A 29 -20.25 5.08 10.93
CA VAL A 29 -20.35 3.63 10.71
C VAL A 29 -21.36 3.40 9.59
N VAL A 30 -20.94 2.68 8.56
CA VAL A 30 -21.83 2.23 7.48
C VAL A 30 -22.30 0.83 7.82
N LYS A 31 -23.62 0.61 7.86
CA LYS A 31 -24.17 -0.72 8.12
C LYS A 31 -23.76 -1.65 6.98
N GLY A 32 -23.18 -2.81 7.31
CA GLY A 32 -22.78 -3.79 6.32
C GLY A 32 -23.97 -4.20 5.44
N VAL A 33 -23.77 -4.21 4.13
CA VAL A 33 -24.78 -4.67 3.19
C VAL A 33 -24.87 -6.19 3.35
N GLN A 34 -25.96 -6.68 3.93
CA GLN A 34 -26.27 -8.10 3.89
C GLN A 34 -26.51 -8.45 2.43
N ASN A 35 -25.62 -9.26 1.84
CA ASN A 35 -25.86 -9.84 0.54
C ASN A 35 -26.98 -10.89 0.70
N SER A 36 -28.22 -10.41 0.79
CA SER A 36 -29.40 -11.26 0.87
C SER A 36 -29.59 -11.91 -0.49
N LEU A 37 -29.39 -13.23 -0.51
CA LEU A 37 -30.02 -14.23 -1.37
C LEU A 37 -30.86 -13.63 -2.51
N ILE A 38 -30.33 -13.70 -3.73
CA ILE A 38 -31.04 -13.33 -4.96
C ILE A 38 -32.31 -14.19 -5.07
N PRO A 39 -33.53 -13.61 -5.10
CA PRO A 39 -34.71 -14.35 -5.52
C PRO A 39 -34.64 -14.56 -7.03
N ALA A 40 -34.94 -15.77 -7.50
CA ALA A 40 -35.04 -16.09 -8.91
C ALA A 40 -36.14 -15.22 -9.58
N GLY A 41 -35.75 -14.10 -10.17
CA GLY A 41 -36.70 -13.15 -10.75
C GLY A 41 -36.03 -11.94 -11.38
N LYS A 42 -35.62 -12.11 -12.65
CA LYS A 42 -35.36 -11.06 -13.67
C LYS A 42 -34.98 -9.66 -13.15
N ALA A 43 -33.70 -9.47 -12.83
CA ALA A 43 -33.09 -8.15 -12.81
C ALA A 43 -32.18 -8.00 -14.04
N SER A 44 -32.75 -7.43 -15.10
CA SER A 44 -31.96 -6.78 -16.15
C SER A 44 -31.24 -5.59 -15.51
N SER A 45 -29.93 -5.69 -15.34
CA SER A 45 -29.09 -4.53 -15.03
C SER A 45 -27.72 -4.72 -15.66
N ASN A 46 -27.43 -3.77 -16.54
CA ASN A 46 -26.26 -3.62 -17.39
C ASN A 46 -24.95 -3.87 -16.61
N LYS A 47 -24.30 -5.02 -16.85
CA LYS A 47 -22.96 -5.35 -16.33
C LYS A 47 -21.88 -4.54 -17.06
N ASN A 48 -21.88 -3.23 -16.89
CA ASN A 48 -20.68 -2.44 -17.15
C ASN A 48 -19.81 -2.42 -15.89
N ASN A 49 -19.48 -3.61 -15.38
CA ASN A 49 -18.36 -3.77 -14.48
C ASN A 49 -17.11 -3.67 -15.35
N ASN A 50 -16.72 -2.44 -15.70
CA ASN A 50 -15.34 -2.17 -16.07
C ASN A 50 -14.52 -2.36 -14.80
N GLU A 51 -14.30 -3.62 -14.41
CA GLU A 51 -13.24 -4.00 -13.51
C GLU A 51 -11.98 -3.41 -14.11
N VAL A 52 -11.43 -2.39 -13.44
CA VAL A 52 -10.14 -1.80 -13.80
C VAL A 52 -9.11 -2.91 -13.57
N LYS A 53 -8.95 -3.78 -14.57
CA LYS A 53 -7.95 -4.83 -14.56
C LYS A 53 -6.62 -4.13 -14.46
N ARG A 54 -5.95 -4.31 -13.32
CA ARG A 54 -4.61 -3.75 -13.10
C ARG A 54 -3.73 -4.21 -14.26
N LYS A 55 -3.17 -3.26 -15.00
CA LYS A 55 -2.27 -3.53 -16.12
C LYS A 55 -1.13 -4.43 -15.62
N GLN A 56 -0.98 -5.58 -16.26
CA GLN A 56 0.18 -6.45 -16.07
C GLN A 56 1.41 -5.73 -16.61
N LEU A 57 2.42 -5.58 -15.76
CA LEU A 57 3.67 -4.91 -16.14
C LEU A 57 4.60 -5.92 -16.78
N SER A 58 5.21 -5.52 -17.89
CA SER A 58 6.33 -6.24 -18.49
C SER A 58 7.61 -6.03 -17.66
N VAL A 59 8.61 -6.88 -17.89
CA VAL A 59 9.96 -6.70 -17.31
C VAL A 59 10.53 -5.32 -17.62
N SER A 60 10.36 -4.83 -18.85
CA SER A 60 10.79 -3.49 -19.25
C SER A 60 10.08 -2.38 -18.49
N ASP A 61 8.78 -2.54 -18.19
CA ASP A 61 8.04 -1.53 -17.42
C ASP A 61 8.62 -1.40 -16.00
N TYR A 62 8.93 -2.53 -15.35
CA TYR A 62 9.59 -2.53 -14.04
C TYR A 62 10.96 -1.86 -14.09
N VAL A 63 11.80 -2.25 -15.04
CA VAL A 63 13.17 -1.72 -15.16
C VAL A 63 13.16 -0.21 -15.43
N ASN A 64 12.36 0.23 -16.39
CA ASN A 64 12.27 1.66 -16.75
C ASN A 64 11.66 2.49 -15.62
N GLY A 65 10.64 1.97 -14.93
CA GLY A 65 10.05 2.66 -13.78
C GLY A 65 11.05 2.82 -12.63
N VAL A 66 11.86 1.80 -12.34
CA VAL A 66 12.91 1.91 -11.31
C VAL A 66 14.00 2.91 -11.70
N ILE A 67 14.50 2.85 -12.94
CA ILE A 67 15.56 3.77 -13.43
C ILE A 67 15.08 5.22 -13.46
N SER A 68 13.79 5.45 -13.77
CA SER A 68 13.17 6.77 -13.76
C SER A 68 12.79 7.28 -12.37
N PHE A 69 13.07 6.52 -11.30
CA PHE A 69 12.69 6.81 -9.92
C PHE A 69 11.17 6.92 -9.68
N ASP A 70 10.36 6.19 -10.45
CA ASP A 70 8.93 6.07 -10.19
C ASP A 70 8.70 5.26 -8.90
N ARG A 71 8.19 5.93 -7.86
CA ARG A 71 7.97 5.31 -6.54
C ARG A 71 6.94 4.20 -6.58
N ASN A 72 5.90 4.31 -7.42
CA ASN A 72 4.86 3.29 -7.53
C ASN A 72 5.40 2.03 -8.18
N ILE A 73 6.18 2.19 -9.26
CA ILE A 73 6.81 1.05 -9.92
C ILE A 73 7.87 0.43 -9.02
N LEU A 74 8.69 1.24 -8.33
CA LEU A 74 9.67 0.75 -7.36
C LEU A 74 9.01 -0.12 -6.28
N ALA A 75 7.92 0.35 -5.67
CA ALA A 75 7.18 -0.42 -4.66
C ALA A 75 6.68 -1.76 -5.23
N ARG A 76 6.09 -1.75 -6.44
CA ARG A 76 5.64 -2.98 -7.11
C ARG A 76 6.79 -3.92 -7.45
N THR A 77 7.95 -3.39 -7.84
CA THR A 77 9.16 -4.18 -8.12
C THR A 77 9.67 -4.84 -6.84
N ILE A 78 9.70 -4.13 -5.71
CA ILE A 78 10.08 -4.70 -4.41
C ILE A 78 9.12 -5.85 -4.06
N THR A 79 7.81 -5.62 -4.15
CA THR A 79 6.80 -6.67 -3.92
C THR A 79 6.97 -7.87 -4.86
N LEU A 80 7.30 -7.65 -6.13
CA LEU A 80 7.56 -8.72 -7.09
C LEU A 80 8.76 -9.56 -6.66
N ILE A 81 9.86 -8.91 -6.24
CA ILE A 81 11.11 -9.57 -5.84
C ILE A 81 10.97 -10.31 -4.49
N GLU A 82 10.19 -9.76 -3.56
CA GLU A 82 9.93 -10.37 -2.24
C GLU A 82 8.85 -11.46 -2.28
N SER A 83 8.18 -11.65 -3.42
CA SER A 83 7.08 -12.60 -3.53
C SER A 83 7.54 -14.05 -3.45
N ASN A 84 6.87 -14.86 -2.61
CA ASN A 84 7.07 -16.31 -2.52
C ASN A 84 6.31 -17.10 -3.62
N ASN A 85 5.63 -16.43 -4.55
CA ASN A 85 4.91 -17.11 -5.64
C ASN A 85 5.89 -17.53 -6.73
N THR A 86 5.92 -18.82 -7.05
CA THR A 86 6.80 -19.39 -8.08
C THR A 86 6.61 -18.78 -9.46
N SER A 87 5.39 -18.32 -9.80
CA SER A 87 5.14 -17.66 -11.07
C SER A 87 5.83 -16.30 -11.21
N HIS A 88 6.22 -15.67 -10.10
CA HIS A 88 6.92 -14.38 -10.08
C HIS A 88 8.44 -14.53 -10.18
N HIS A 89 9.00 -15.70 -9.82
CA HIS A 89 10.44 -15.89 -9.66
C HIS A 89 11.24 -15.58 -10.92
N GLU A 90 10.80 -16.09 -12.08
CA GLU A 90 11.49 -15.89 -13.35
C GLU A 90 11.51 -14.40 -13.74
N THR A 91 10.35 -13.74 -13.65
CA THR A 91 10.22 -12.31 -13.94
C THR A 91 11.08 -11.48 -12.98
N ALA A 92 11.05 -11.80 -11.68
CA ALA A 92 11.83 -11.10 -10.65
C ALA A 92 13.34 -11.21 -10.90
N GLN A 93 13.84 -12.41 -11.24
CA GLN A 93 15.24 -12.63 -11.58
C GLN A 93 15.66 -11.84 -12.82
N GLU A 94 14.82 -11.81 -13.86
CA GLU A 94 15.11 -11.04 -15.07
C GLU A 94 15.17 -9.53 -14.80
N VAL A 95 14.21 -9.00 -14.03
CA VAL A 95 14.19 -7.60 -13.59
C VAL A 95 15.45 -7.28 -12.78
N LEU A 96 15.79 -8.11 -11.80
CA LEU A 96 16.96 -7.92 -10.95
C LEU A 96 18.25 -7.89 -11.79
N LYS A 97 18.43 -8.87 -12.69
CA LYS A 97 19.60 -8.95 -13.58
C LYS A 97 19.77 -7.68 -14.43
N LYS A 98 18.67 -7.12 -14.95
CA LYS A 98 18.67 -5.88 -15.72
C LYS A 98 18.95 -4.64 -14.87
N LEU A 99 18.61 -4.66 -13.58
CA LEU A 99 18.89 -3.56 -12.65
C LEU A 99 20.30 -3.58 -12.05
N LEU A 100 20.98 -4.73 -12.01
CA LEU A 100 22.32 -4.88 -11.43
C LEU A 100 23.35 -3.83 -11.92
N PRO A 101 23.45 -3.48 -13.22
CA PRO A 101 24.40 -2.47 -13.70
C PRO A 101 24.16 -1.06 -13.16
N PHE A 102 22.95 -0.77 -12.67
CA PHE A 102 22.57 0.52 -12.09
C PHE A 102 22.77 0.58 -10.57
N SER A 103 23.13 -0.55 -9.95
CA SER A 103 23.37 -0.67 -8.51
C SER A 103 24.79 -0.22 -8.10
N GLY A 104 25.06 -0.18 -6.79
CA GLY A 104 26.40 0.10 -6.26
C GLY A 104 26.79 1.58 -6.14
N LYS A 105 26.01 2.50 -6.73
CA LYS A 105 26.23 3.96 -6.65
C LYS A 105 25.56 4.57 -5.40
N SER A 106 25.68 3.93 -4.25
CA SER A 106 25.12 4.41 -2.98
C SER A 106 26.00 4.05 -1.79
N LEU A 107 25.99 4.93 -0.78
CA LEU A 107 26.59 4.65 0.53
C LEU A 107 25.60 3.81 1.36
N ARG A 108 26.06 2.68 1.90
CA ARG A 108 25.26 1.77 2.73
C ARG A 108 25.78 1.81 4.16
N ILE A 109 24.94 2.26 5.10
CA ILE A 109 25.27 2.42 6.51
C ILE A 109 24.37 1.49 7.33
N GLY A 110 24.97 0.61 8.13
CA GLY A 110 24.24 -0.21 9.09
C GLY A 110 24.12 0.50 10.43
N ILE A 111 22.90 0.58 10.98
CA ILE A 111 22.64 1.17 12.30
C ILE A 111 22.06 0.07 13.19
N THR A 112 22.70 -0.16 14.33
CA THR A 112 22.29 -1.16 15.33
C THR A 112 22.36 -0.55 16.74
N GLY A 113 21.80 -1.25 17.72
CA GLY A 113 21.78 -0.82 19.12
C GLY A 113 20.61 -1.42 19.89
N VAL A 114 20.73 -1.42 21.22
CA VAL A 114 19.71 -1.96 22.13
C VAL A 114 18.34 -1.27 21.97
N PRO A 115 17.22 -1.92 22.34
CA PRO A 115 15.92 -1.26 22.43
C PRO A 115 15.99 0.01 23.28
N GLY A 116 15.34 1.08 22.86
CA GLY A 116 15.39 2.37 23.57
C GLY A 116 16.64 3.25 23.33
N ALA A 117 17.67 2.78 22.59
CA ALA A 117 18.89 3.55 22.32
C ALA A 117 18.72 4.79 21.42
N GLY A 118 17.49 5.21 21.09
CA GLY A 118 17.24 6.39 20.24
C GLY A 118 17.54 6.20 18.75
N LYS A 119 17.66 4.95 18.26
CA LYS A 119 17.99 4.65 16.85
C LYS A 119 17.03 5.34 15.86
N SER A 120 15.73 5.30 16.12
CA SER A 120 14.73 5.92 15.23
C SER A 120 14.91 7.44 15.16
N THR A 121 15.15 8.10 16.30
CA THR A 121 15.44 9.54 16.36
C THR A 121 16.72 9.91 15.61
N LEU A 122 17.75 9.07 15.71
CA LEU A 122 18.98 9.24 14.93
C LEU A 122 18.73 9.09 13.43
N ILE A 123 18.02 8.04 13.01
CA ILE A 123 17.70 7.77 11.60
C ILE A 123 16.91 8.93 11.00
N GLU A 124 15.91 9.43 11.72
CA GLU A 124 15.11 10.59 11.30
C GLU A 124 15.99 11.85 11.14
N SER A 125 16.75 12.20 12.18
CA SER A 125 17.57 13.41 12.17
C SER A 125 18.65 13.36 11.08
N LEU A 126 19.35 12.23 10.94
CA LEU A 126 20.36 12.00 9.91
C LEU A 126 19.73 12.01 8.52
N GLY A 127 18.60 11.34 8.33
CA GLY A 127 17.88 11.29 7.06
C GLY A 127 17.46 12.69 6.60
N MET A 128 16.87 13.48 7.49
CA MET A 128 16.46 14.86 7.20
C MET A 128 17.66 15.76 6.89
N PHE A 129 18.77 15.59 7.59
CA PHE A 129 20.01 16.31 7.27
C PHE A 129 20.51 15.96 5.85
N LEU A 130 20.58 14.68 5.49
CA LEU A 130 21.04 14.24 4.17
C LEU A 130 20.11 14.70 3.04
N ILE A 131 18.79 14.65 3.27
CA ILE A 131 17.80 15.16 2.31
C ILE A 131 17.99 16.66 2.07
N LYS A 132 18.23 17.46 3.14
CA LYS A 132 18.51 18.90 3.01
C LYS A 132 19.76 19.19 2.18
N GLN A 133 20.73 18.28 2.17
CA GLN A 133 21.93 18.36 1.34
C GLN A 133 21.72 17.85 -0.10
N GLY A 134 20.48 17.49 -0.46
CA GLY A 134 20.13 17.02 -1.81
C GLY A 134 20.33 15.51 -2.04
N HIS A 135 20.63 14.73 -1.01
CA HIS A 135 20.75 13.28 -1.14
C HIS A 135 19.39 12.59 -1.17
N LYS A 136 19.30 11.47 -1.91
CA LYS A 136 18.18 10.55 -1.85
C LYS A 136 18.47 9.50 -0.78
N VAL A 137 17.59 9.40 0.22
CA VAL A 137 17.75 8.49 1.36
C VAL A 137 16.72 7.36 1.29
N ALA A 138 17.15 6.14 1.58
CA ALA A 138 16.28 4.98 1.78
C ALA A 138 16.65 4.32 3.12
N VAL A 139 15.64 3.84 3.85
CA VAL A 139 15.81 3.14 5.12
C VAL A 139 15.20 1.75 4.96
N LEU A 140 16.01 0.70 5.20
CA LEU A 140 15.57 -0.69 5.21
C LEU A 140 15.72 -1.23 6.63
N THR A 141 14.61 -1.71 7.20
CA THR A 141 14.60 -2.33 8.53
C THR A 141 14.70 -3.85 8.38
N VAL A 142 15.65 -4.46 9.07
CA VAL A 142 15.77 -5.91 9.19
C VAL A 142 15.38 -6.29 10.61
N ASP A 143 14.22 -6.92 10.78
CA ASP A 143 13.74 -7.43 12.07
C ASP A 143 13.69 -8.96 12.03
N PRO A 144 14.59 -9.66 12.77
CA PRO A 144 14.62 -11.12 12.79
C PRO A 144 13.40 -11.74 13.49
N SER A 145 12.56 -10.97 14.20
CA SER A 145 11.39 -11.50 14.92
C SER A 145 10.26 -12.01 14.02
N SER A 146 10.30 -11.72 12.71
CA SER A 146 9.18 -11.94 11.78
C SER A 146 8.88 -13.41 11.43
N THR A 147 9.74 -14.37 11.76
CA THR A 147 9.50 -15.80 11.48
C THR A 147 8.74 -16.53 12.59
N VAL A 148 8.60 -15.97 13.79
CA VAL A 148 8.05 -16.69 14.97
C VAL A 148 6.55 -16.45 15.18
N THR A 149 5.98 -15.37 14.66
CA THR A 149 4.55 -15.10 14.76
C THR A 149 3.98 -14.91 13.36
N LYS A 150 3.18 -15.87 12.87
CA LYS A 150 2.45 -15.81 11.59
C LYS A 150 1.36 -14.71 11.58
N GLY A 151 1.70 -13.48 11.94
CA GLY A 151 0.76 -12.37 12.13
C GLY A 151 -0.18 -12.64 13.31
N SER A 152 -0.26 -11.69 14.24
CA SER A 152 -1.41 -11.60 15.15
C SER A 152 -2.59 -10.97 14.42
#